data_AF-W4PJJ4-F1
#
_entry.id   AF-W4PJJ4-F1
#
_cell.length_a   1.000
_cell.length_b   1.000
_cell.length_c   1.000
_cell.angle_alpha   90.00
_cell.angle_beta   90.00
_cell.angle_gamma   90.00
#
_symmetry.space_group_name_H-M   'P 1'
#
loop_
_entity.id
_entity.type
_entity.pdbx_description
1 polymer ?
#
loop_
_entity_poly.entity_id
_entity_poly.type
_entity_poly.pdbx_seq_one_letter_code
_entity_poly.pdbx_strand_id
1 'polypeptide(L)'
;MKRIIKTIVLTFSVAALCSSCDKFIFGNIEVDYKDNALTRKKMPQTAADLYKAPIVTEQGLANPDPDGALKDWATCLVMFKEGHPHGGGKFHGNLVYDKAPWRQEEFVVIHNTSKGIKVEVDTTSTATYQEKVAGKKGPEYIRIIGGSTKLWGVCLFFYDRNGQPINDRILEQSERYQVFFSISDVDDKGKPFTVKDVRYRGKEEPDMIESKFFKDKKTFEQLREATRSLFAYTYRDTWTSDDMGDGTRELFNQKLLPPFERFKTEGAMVPYDQDWVGLKGHMKFDIEVDPLYTDWPVPLKNGATYIRTRNLLPYFYLAVRLMKCDKGQKAITPMPHDESGAPLGGGKYTCAPYDAPHPGSNWKEMIRFNIPIKVYASTFDTDPTRPDPNEPYYVHLGREIGLTPEEAYEATRNMTIHGSGAFGSWFL
;
A
#
# COMPACT_ATOMS: atom_id res chain seq x y z
N MET A 1 27.59 45.30 51.80
CA MET A 1 26.92 43.98 51.65
C MET A 1 25.81 43.95 50.60
N LYS A 2 24.75 44.78 50.67
CA LYS A 2 23.61 44.71 49.72
C LYS A 2 23.95 44.89 48.22
N ARG A 3 24.96 45.72 47.87
CA ARG A 3 25.40 45.89 46.46
C ARG A 3 26.17 44.68 45.92
N ILE A 4 27.03 44.07 46.74
CA ILE A 4 27.83 42.90 46.35
C ILE A 4 26.94 41.67 46.13
N ILE A 5 25.93 41.48 46.99
CA ILE A 5 24.96 40.38 46.85
C ILE A 5 24.11 40.56 45.57
N LYS A 6 23.70 41.79 45.25
CA LYS A 6 22.97 42.07 44.00
C LYS A 6 23.80 41.77 42.75
N THR A 7 25.09 42.12 42.75
CA THR A 7 25.97 41.83 41.62
C THR A 7 26.19 40.33 41.46
N ILE A 8 26.44 39.59 42.55
CA ILE A 8 26.64 38.13 42.51
C ILE A 8 25.39 37.41 41.99
N VAL A 9 24.21 37.78 42.47
CA VAL A 9 22.94 37.18 42.00
C VAL A 9 22.70 37.49 40.52
N LEU A 10 22.97 38.71 40.07
CA LEU A 10 22.79 39.09 38.66
C LEU A 10 23.76 38.33 37.73
N THR A 11 25.02 38.13 38.15
CA THR A 11 26.00 37.37 37.36
C THR A 11 25.65 35.87 37.30
N PHE A 12 25.12 35.30 38.39
CA PHE A 12 24.67 33.90 38.42
C PHE A 12 23.42 33.67 37.55
N SER A 13 22.48 34.62 37.53
CA SER A 13 21.28 34.54 36.69
C SER A 13 21.58 34.68 35.19
N VAL A 14 22.55 35.54 34.82
CA VAL A 14 22.97 35.66 33.41
C VAL A 14 23.77 34.44 32.95
N ALA A 15 24.61 33.86 33.82
CA ALA A 15 25.34 32.63 33.49
C ALA A 15 24.41 31.40 33.31
N ALA A 16 23.33 31.31 34.09
CA ALA A 16 22.32 30.24 33.97
C ALA A 16 21.40 30.41 32.74
N LEU A 17 21.26 31.62 32.20
CA LEU A 17 20.48 31.90 30.98
C LEU A 17 21.30 31.67 29.69
N CYS A 18 22.63 31.61 29.77
CA CYS A 18 23.52 31.36 28.62
C CYS A 18 23.93 29.90 28.46
N SER A 19 23.53 28.99 29.35
CA SER A 19 23.66 27.55 29.14
C SER A 19 22.42 27.04 28.40
N SER A 20 22.54 26.86 27.08
CA SER A 20 21.62 25.99 26.32
C SER A 20 21.59 24.60 26.98
N CYS A 21 20.49 23.87 26.81
CA CYS A 21 20.21 22.57 27.44
C CYS A 21 21.19 21.42 27.14
N ASP A 22 22.37 21.69 26.56
CA ASP A 22 23.31 20.69 26.07
C ASP A 22 24.51 20.44 27.00
N LYS A 23 24.59 21.12 28.15
CA LYS A 23 25.75 21.00 29.05
C LYS A 23 25.33 20.62 30.47
N PHE A 24 25.14 19.32 30.68
CA PHE A 24 25.05 18.75 32.03
C PHE A 24 26.41 18.75 32.74
N ILE A 25 26.36 18.75 34.08
CA ILE A 25 27.48 18.83 35.04
C ILE A 25 28.50 17.66 34.94
N PHE A 26 28.28 16.69 34.04
CA PHE A 26 29.12 15.50 33.88
C PHE A 26 30.00 15.49 32.62
N GLY A 27 30.14 16.63 31.94
CA GLY A 27 30.95 16.78 30.73
C GLY A 27 30.11 16.87 29.46
N ASN A 28 30.72 17.37 28.38
CA ASN A 28 30.12 17.42 27.05
C ASN A 28 29.77 15.98 26.62
N ILE A 29 28.49 15.64 26.60
CA ILE A 29 28.01 14.47 25.86
C ILE A 29 27.85 14.93 24.42
N GLU A 30 28.94 14.93 23.66
CA GLU A 30 28.83 14.94 22.20
C GLU A 30 28.44 13.54 21.78
N VAL A 31 27.18 13.36 21.40
CA VAL A 31 26.77 12.14 20.69
C VAL A 31 27.47 12.18 19.34
N ASP A 32 28.46 11.32 19.14
CA ASP A 32 29.04 11.12 17.82
C ASP A 32 27.93 10.58 16.91
N TYR A 33 27.36 11.44 16.06
CA TYR A 33 26.32 11.05 15.12
C TYR A 33 26.81 10.00 14.10
N LYS A 34 28.12 9.87 13.89
CA LYS A 34 28.71 8.78 13.10
C LYS A 34 28.73 7.44 13.87
N ASP A 35 28.63 7.49 15.19
CA ASP A 35 28.64 6.34 16.10
C ASP A 35 27.32 6.13 16.85
N ASN A 36 26.27 6.84 16.44
CA ASN A 36 24.93 6.66 16.96
C ASN A 36 24.45 5.22 16.65
N ALA A 37 24.08 4.48 17.69
CA ALA A 37 23.56 3.13 17.53
C ALA A 37 22.31 3.08 16.62
N LEU A 38 21.58 4.18 16.49
CA LEU A 38 20.45 4.35 15.57
C LEU A 38 20.89 4.46 14.10
N THR A 39 22.06 5.06 13.81
CA THR A 39 22.60 5.18 12.44
C THR A 39 23.42 3.97 12.01
N ARG A 40 23.90 3.15 12.96
CA ARG A 40 24.54 1.85 12.71
C ARG A 40 23.56 0.74 12.30
N LYS A 41 22.25 0.90 12.50
CA LYS A 41 21.23 -0.08 12.04
C LYS A 41 21.24 -0.10 10.50
N LYS A 42 21.45 -1.27 9.89
CA LYS A 42 21.30 -1.45 8.44
C LYS A 42 19.91 -0.97 8.05
N MET A 43 19.82 -0.03 7.12
CA MET A 43 18.53 0.40 6.57
C MET A 43 17.83 -0.83 6.00
N PRO A 44 16.57 -1.11 6.38
CA PRO A 44 15.81 -2.20 5.78
C PRO A 44 15.73 -2.01 4.26
N GLN A 45 16.13 -3.04 3.51
CA GLN A 45 16.06 -3.07 2.05
C GLN A 45 14.90 -3.97 1.63
N THR A 46 14.23 -3.59 0.55
CA THR A 46 13.26 -4.43 -0.16
C THR A 46 13.92 -5.13 -1.34
N ALA A 47 13.34 -6.23 -1.83
CA ALA A 47 13.77 -6.80 -3.09
C ALA A 47 13.63 -5.83 -4.28
N ALA A 48 12.79 -4.78 -4.20
CA ALA A 48 12.77 -3.70 -5.19
C ALA A 48 14.07 -2.88 -5.24
N ASP A 49 14.90 -2.88 -4.18
CA ASP A 49 16.24 -2.27 -4.16
C ASP A 49 17.26 -3.02 -4.98
N LEU A 50 17.03 -4.32 -5.13
CA LEU A 50 17.93 -5.23 -5.82
C LEU A 50 17.47 -5.50 -7.26
N TYR A 51 16.26 -5.06 -7.61
CA TYR A 51 15.70 -5.27 -8.95
C TYR A 51 16.49 -4.50 -10.00
N LYS A 52 16.93 -5.23 -11.03
CA LYS A 52 17.56 -4.68 -12.23
C LYS A 52 16.64 -4.91 -13.41
N ALA A 53 16.07 -3.84 -13.94
CA ALA A 53 15.22 -3.92 -15.12
C ALA A 53 16.01 -4.46 -16.33
N PRO A 54 15.39 -5.28 -17.19
CA PRO A 54 16.04 -5.81 -18.38
C PRO A 54 16.30 -4.69 -19.41
N ILE A 55 17.33 -4.87 -20.23
CA ILE A 55 17.52 -4.06 -21.45
C ILE A 55 16.57 -4.60 -22.52
N VAL A 56 15.70 -3.75 -23.06
CA VAL A 56 14.68 -4.11 -24.04
C VAL A 56 15.10 -3.72 -25.45
N THR A 57 15.58 -4.70 -26.21
CA THR A 57 16.04 -4.54 -27.60
C THR A 57 14.94 -4.68 -28.64
N GLU A 58 13.77 -5.20 -28.24
CA GLU A 58 12.59 -5.32 -29.09
C GLU A 58 12.21 -3.96 -29.71
N GLN A 59 11.75 -3.96 -30.96
CA GLN A 59 11.34 -2.75 -31.68
C GLN A 59 9.82 -2.67 -31.78
N GLY A 60 9.29 -1.47 -32.07
CA GLY A 60 7.84 -1.27 -32.24
C GLY A 60 7.06 -1.27 -30.92
N LEU A 61 7.71 -0.99 -29.79
CA LEU A 61 7.04 -0.77 -28.52
C LEU A 61 6.10 0.42 -28.62
N ALA A 62 4.95 0.32 -27.95
CA ALA A 62 4.02 1.45 -27.87
C ALA A 62 4.68 2.59 -27.06
N ASN A 63 4.80 3.77 -27.69
CA ASN A 63 5.23 4.99 -27.02
C ASN A 63 4.12 6.06 -27.15
N PRO A 64 3.08 5.98 -26.30
CA PRO A 64 1.93 6.90 -26.37
C PRO A 64 2.26 8.34 -25.94
N ASP A 65 3.48 8.58 -25.45
CA ASP A 65 3.97 9.82 -24.88
C ASP A 65 5.40 10.18 -25.34
N PRO A 66 5.64 10.29 -26.67
CA PRO A 66 6.98 10.40 -27.24
C PRO A 66 7.76 11.65 -26.80
N ASP A 67 7.04 12.71 -26.40
CA ASP A 67 7.62 13.98 -25.96
C ASP A 67 7.45 14.23 -24.45
N GLY A 68 7.08 13.19 -23.68
CA GLY A 68 6.77 13.32 -22.26
C GLY A 68 7.63 12.47 -21.34
N ALA A 69 7.17 12.37 -20.09
CA ALA A 69 7.86 11.64 -19.03
C ALA A 69 8.00 10.14 -19.33
N LEU A 70 7.10 9.58 -20.15
CA LEU A 70 7.09 8.15 -20.50
C LEU A 70 7.79 7.86 -21.82
N LYS A 71 8.47 8.84 -22.43
CA LYS A 71 9.29 8.59 -23.61
C LYS A 71 10.27 7.44 -23.31
N ASP A 72 10.23 6.42 -24.17
CA ASP A 72 11.05 5.21 -24.15
C ASP A 72 10.82 4.27 -22.95
N TRP A 73 9.68 4.38 -22.26
CA TRP A 73 9.31 3.44 -21.20
C TRP A 73 9.21 2.00 -21.74
N ALA A 74 9.67 1.03 -20.95
CA ALA A 74 9.71 -0.38 -21.37
C ALA A 74 9.24 -1.36 -20.29
N THR A 75 9.51 -1.06 -19.03
CA THR A 75 9.19 -1.95 -17.92
C THR A 75 8.67 -1.17 -16.73
N CYS A 76 7.72 -1.73 -16.00
CA CYS A 76 7.34 -1.23 -14.67
C CYS A 76 7.37 -2.38 -13.67
N LEU A 77 8.15 -2.24 -12.60
CA LEU A 77 8.06 -3.11 -11.43
C LEU A 77 6.99 -2.53 -10.49
N VAL A 78 5.99 -3.33 -10.16
CA VAL A 78 4.98 -3.00 -9.16
C VAL A 78 5.25 -3.85 -7.92
N MET A 79 5.44 -3.20 -6.78
CA MET A 79 5.61 -3.85 -5.49
C MET A 79 4.35 -3.66 -4.65
N PHE A 80 3.85 -4.76 -4.10
CA PHE A 80 2.87 -4.78 -3.02
C PHE A 80 3.58 -5.09 -1.70
N LYS A 81 3.40 -4.23 -0.70
CA LYS A 81 4.04 -4.32 0.60
C LYS A 81 3.01 -4.34 1.72
N GLU A 82 2.94 -5.41 2.50
CA GLU A 82 2.10 -5.44 3.69
C GLU A 82 2.59 -4.40 4.72
N GLY A 83 1.63 -3.73 5.34
CA GLY A 83 1.86 -2.81 6.42
C GLY A 83 0.59 -2.50 7.21
N HIS A 84 0.66 -1.47 8.03
CA HIS A 84 -0.37 -1.14 8.99
C HIS A 84 -0.40 0.36 9.38
N PRO A 85 -1.51 0.88 9.93
CA PRO A 85 -1.62 2.30 10.23
C PRO A 85 -0.89 2.68 11.54
N HIS A 86 -0.29 3.87 11.58
CA HIS A 86 0.31 4.48 12.78
C HIS A 86 -0.43 5.76 13.24
N GLY A 87 -1.71 5.91 12.87
CA GLY A 87 -2.48 7.13 13.11
C GLY A 87 -2.13 8.26 12.13
N GLY A 88 -3.01 9.27 12.01
CA GLY A 88 -2.81 10.41 11.09
C GLY A 88 -2.66 10.00 9.61
N GLY A 89 -3.21 8.85 9.21
CA GLY A 89 -3.04 8.28 7.89
C GLY A 89 -1.68 7.62 7.62
N LYS A 90 -0.76 7.56 8.59
CA LYS A 90 0.60 7.03 8.36
C LYS A 90 0.54 5.53 8.06
N PHE A 91 1.24 5.11 7.01
CA PHE A 91 1.43 3.71 6.65
C PHE A 91 2.81 3.26 7.12
N HIS A 92 2.87 2.14 7.83
CA HIS A 92 4.10 1.49 8.24
C HIS A 92 4.21 0.14 7.55
N GLY A 93 5.21 -0.02 6.67
CA GLY A 93 5.49 -1.31 6.03
C GLY A 93 6.17 -2.25 7.01
N ASN A 94 5.68 -3.48 7.11
CA ASN A 94 6.21 -4.50 8.00
C ASN A 94 7.62 -4.97 7.57
N LEU A 95 8.46 -5.53 8.45
CA LEU A 95 9.64 -6.26 7.99
C LEU A 95 9.27 -7.47 7.13
N VAL A 96 10.21 -7.91 6.29
CA VAL A 96 10.05 -9.16 5.53
C VAL A 96 10.46 -10.32 6.40
N TYR A 97 9.52 -11.23 6.65
CA TYR A 97 9.74 -12.41 7.46
C TYR A 97 9.81 -13.64 6.56
N ASP A 98 11.00 -14.20 6.40
CA ASP A 98 11.22 -15.31 5.45
C ASP A 98 10.32 -16.52 5.70
N LYS A 99 9.96 -16.78 6.96
CA LYS A 99 9.14 -17.92 7.40
C LYS A 99 7.69 -17.56 7.74
N ALA A 100 7.26 -16.35 7.43
CA ALA A 100 5.87 -15.96 7.65
C ALA A 100 4.89 -16.87 6.87
N PRO A 101 3.69 -17.13 7.41
CA PRO A 101 2.67 -17.92 6.73
C PRO A 101 2.11 -17.26 5.46
N TRP A 102 2.36 -15.96 5.26
CA TRP A 102 2.12 -15.26 4.00
C TRP A 102 3.27 -14.30 3.70
N ARG A 103 3.26 -13.72 2.51
CA ARG A 103 4.34 -12.86 2.02
C ARG A 103 4.04 -11.41 2.34
N GLN A 104 5.05 -10.71 2.85
CA GLN A 104 4.95 -9.27 3.13
C GLN A 104 5.32 -8.44 1.91
N GLU A 105 6.03 -9.02 0.93
CA GLU A 105 6.43 -8.38 -0.32
C GLU A 105 6.11 -9.30 -1.50
N GLU A 106 5.35 -8.76 -2.45
CA GLU A 106 4.93 -9.42 -3.69
C GLU A 106 5.14 -8.49 -4.87
N PHE A 107 5.51 -9.04 -6.03
CA PHE A 107 5.94 -8.26 -7.18
C PHE A 107 5.19 -8.65 -8.46
N VAL A 108 4.94 -7.64 -9.29
CA VAL A 108 4.45 -7.78 -10.65
C VAL A 108 5.37 -7.00 -11.57
N VAL A 109 5.79 -7.61 -12.67
CA VAL A 109 6.55 -6.96 -13.73
C VAL A 109 5.64 -6.72 -14.92
N ILE A 110 5.49 -5.46 -15.29
CA ILE A 110 4.74 -5.02 -16.46
C ILE A 110 5.74 -4.81 -17.59
N HIS A 111 5.52 -5.48 -18.70
CA HIS A 111 6.37 -5.37 -19.89
C HIS A 111 5.61 -4.66 -21.01
N ASN A 112 6.21 -3.61 -21.55
CA ASN A 112 5.79 -3.00 -22.80
C ASN A 112 6.38 -3.82 -23.96
N THR A 113 5.53 -4.47 -24.75
CA THR A 113 5.95 -5.28 -25.90
C THR A 113 5.35 -4.75 -27.19
N SER A 114 5.88 -5.16 -28.34
CA SER A 114 5.29 -4.85 -29.65
C SER A 114 3.87 -5.40 -29.84
N LYS A 115 3.46 -6.36 -29.00
CA LYS A 115 2.11 -6.98 -29.01
C LYS A 115 1.16 -6.36 -27.98
N GLY A 116 1.60 -5.32 -27.26
CA GLY A 116 0.87 -4.70 -26.17
C GLY A 116 1.46 -5.03 -24.81
N ILE A 117 0.71 -4.71 -23.75
CA ILE A 117 1.19 -4.87 -22.37
C ILE A 117 1.08 -6.33 -21.93
N LYS A 118 2.17 -6.86 -21.36
CA LYS A 118 2.19 -8.15 -20.67
C LYS A 118 2.35 -7.90 -19.17
N VAL A 119 1.47 -8.49 -18.37
CA VAL A 119 1.55 -8.51 -16.91
C VAL A 119 2.15 -9.84 -16.48
N GLU A 120 3.17 -9.80 -15.63
CA GLU A 120 3.85 -11.01 -15.13
C GLU A 120 3.95 -10.93 -13.62
N VAL A 121 3.18 -11.76 -12.92
CA VAL A 121 3.30 -11.90 -11.46
C VAL A 121 4.52 -12.75 -11.14
N ASP A 122 5.41 -12.25 -10.30
CA ASP A 122 6.56 -13.02 -9.83
C ASP A 122 6.10 -14.10 -8.85
N THR A 123 5.85 -15.30 -9.38
CA THR A 123 5.41 -16.46 -8.59
C THR A 123 6.41 -16.88 -7.49
N THR A 124 7.67 -16.42 -7.54
CA THR A 124 8.62 -16.65 -6.45
C THR A 124 8.40 -15.70 -5.28
N SER A 125 7.84 -14.52 -5.55
CA SER A 125 7.46 -13.53 -4.53
C SER A 125 6.14 -13.87 -3.84
N THR A 126 5.18 -14.47 -4.57
CA THR A 126 3.86 -14.86 -4.05
C THR A 126 3.84 -16.23 -3.38
N ALA A 127 4.87 -17.06 -3.60
CA ALA A 127 5.05 -18.34 -2.91
C ALA A 127 5.43 -18.13 -1.44
N THR A 128 4.67 -18.74 -0.53
CA THR A 128 4.99 -18.77 0.91
C THR A 128 6.22 -19.62 1.20
N TYR A 129 6.77 -19.51 2.42
CA TYR A 129 7.88 -20.36 2.87
C TYR A 129 7.55 -21.86 2.74
N GLN A 130 6.35 -22.24 3.19
CA GLN A 130 5.92 -23.63 3.18
C GLN A 130 5.74 -24.17 1.76
N GLU A 131 5.17 -23.37 0.87
CA GLU A 131 5.07 -23.72 -0.54
C GLU A 131 6.45 -23.90 -1.18
N LYS A 132 7.40 -23.01 -0.89
CA LYS A 132 8.79 -23.12 -1.36
C LYS A 132 9.47 -24.40 -0.87
N VAL A 133 9.34 -24.73 0.42
CA VAL A 133 9.87 -25.98 1.00
C VAL A 133 9.23 -27.21 0.36
N ALA A 134 7.93 -27.13 0.03
CA ALA A 134 7.20 -28.19 -0.67
C ALA A 134 7.44 -28.24 -2.19
N GLY A 135 8.31 -27.39 -2.74
CA GLY A 135 8.58 -27.31 -4.18
C GLY A 135 7.41 -26.79 -5.02
N LYS A 136 6.42 -26.13 -4.39
CA LYS A 136 5.27 -25.53 -5.05
C LYS A 136 5.60 -24.13 -5.54
N LYS A 137 5.04 -23.76 -6.69
CA LYS A 137 5.07 -22.38 -7.20
C LYS A 137 3.97 -21.56 -6.54
N GLY A 138 4.23 -20.27 -6.35
CA GLY A 138 3.21 -19.32 -5.93
C GLY A 138 2.19 -19.09 -7.05
N PRO A 139 1.02 -18.52 -6.72
CA PRO A 139 0.00 -18.21 -7.71
C PRO A 139 0.41 -17.06 -8.62
N GLU A 140 -0.24 -16.98 -9.77
CA GLU A 140 -0.12 -15.88 -10.75
C GLU A 140 -1.03 -14.69 -10.38
N TYR A 141 -1.23 -14.43 -9.09
CA TYR A 141 -1.98 -13.29 -8.56
C TYR A 141 -1.37 -12.81 -7.25
N ILE A 142 -1.59 -11.54 -6.93
CA ILE A 142 -1.20 -10.96 -5.66
C ILE A 142 -2.14 -11.44 -4.56
N ARG A 143 -1.58 -11.95 -3.47
CA ARG A 143 -2.27 -12.46 -2.30
C ARG A 143 -2.41 -11.35 -1.27
N ILE A 144 -3.64 -11.03 -0.91
CA ILE A 144 -3.96 -9.95 0.03
C ILE A 144 -4.70 -10.51 1.24
N ILE A 145 -4.28 -10.07 2.42
CA ILE A 145 -5.06 -10.16 3.64
C ILE A 145 -5.75 -8.80 3.86
N GLY A 146 -7.08 -8.80 3.86
CA GLY A 146 -7.91 -7.62 4.12
C GLY A 146 -8.10 -7.34 5.60
N GLY A 147 -8.79 -6.24 5.91
CA GLY A 147 -9.06 -5.82 7.28
C GLY A 147 -8.89 -4.32 7.52
N SER A 148 -9.51 -3.83 8.59
CA SER A 148 -9.48 -2.40 8.93
C SER A 148 -8.09 -1.85 9.28
N THR A 149 -7.21 -2.74 9.76
CA THR A 149 -5.84 -2.43 10.20
C THR A 149 -4.76 -2.97 9.26
N LYS A 150 -5.15 -3.69 8.19
CA LYS A 150 -4.22 -4.22 7.19
C LYS A 150 -4.17 -3.29 5.99
N LEU A 151 -2.98 -2.77 5.72
CA LEU A 151 -2.71 -1.89 4.61
C LEU A 151 -1.72 -2.56 3.67
N TRP A 152 -1.83 -2.27 2.37
CA TRP A 152 -0.93 -2.78 1.35
C TRP A 152 -0.34 -1.63 0.56
N GLY A 153 0.90 -1.27 0.88
CA GLY A 153 1.68 -0.31 0.13
C GLY A 153 1.81 -0.75 -1.33
N VAL A 154 1.60 0.17 -2.26
CA VAL A 154 1.80 -0.06 -3.69
C VAL A 154 2.86 0.92 -4.16
N CYS A 155 3.90 0.43 -4.84
CA CYS A 155 4.95 1.25 -5.44
C CYS A 155 5.16 0.84 -6.89
N LEU A 156 5.21 1.83 -7.78
CA LEU A 156 5.43 1.65 -9.21
C LEU A 156 6.79 2.21 -9.57
N PHE A 157 7.69 1.37 -10.06
CA PHE A 157 9.02 1.74 -10.55
C PHE A 157 9.06 1.57 -12.05
N PHE A 158 9.02 2.69 -12.78
CA PHE A 158 9.09 2.70 -14.23
C PHE A 158 10.54 2.78 -14.71
N TYR A 159 10.83 2.03 -15.76
CA TYR A 159 12.14 1.96 -16.39
C TYR A 159 12.04 2.19 -17.90
N ASP A 160 13.05 2.83 -18.46
CA ASP A 160 13.22 2.95 -19.91
C ASP A 160 13.74 1.65 -20.55
N ARG A 161 13.89 1.67 -21.88
CA ARG A 161 14.44 0.56 -22.66
C ARG A 161 15.86 0.13 -22.26
N ASN A 162 16.63 1.00 -21.60
CA ASN A 162 17.98 0.71 -21.14
C ASN A 162 18.00 0.24 -19.67
N GLY A 163 16.82 0.00 -19.08
CA GLY A 163 16.67 -0.40 -17.69
C GLY A 163 16.94 0.74 -16.69
N GLN A 164 16.96 2.00 -17.13
CA GLN A 164 17.16 3.15 -16.25
C GLN A 164 15.83 3.62 -15.66
N PRO A 165 15.79 3.98 -14.36
CA PRO A 165 14.57 4.47 -13.73
C PRO A 165 14.13 5.80 -14.35
N ILE A 166 12.82 5.96 -14.57
CA ILE A 166 12.23 7.19 -15.14
C ILE A 166 11.21 7.85 -14.21
N ASN A 167 11.04 7.35 -12.98
CA ASN A 167 10.11 7.91 -12.00
C ASN A 167 10.31 9.41 -11.77
N ASP A 168 11.56 9.87 -11.71
CA ASP A 168 11.88 11.29 -11.48
C ASP A 168 11.38 12.15 -12.64
N ARG A 169 11.50 11.69 -13.89
CA ARG A 169 10.92 12.38 -15.07
C ARG A 169 9.40 12.53 -14.97
N ILE A 170 8.71 11.57 -14.36
CA ILE A 170 7.26 11.62 -14.13
C ILE A 170 6.95 12.60 -13.00
N LEU A 171 7.71 12.55 -11.90
CA LEU A 171 7.55 13.44 -10.73
C LEU A 171 7.82 14.91 -11.07
N GLU A 172 8.83 15.20 -11.87
CA GLU A 172 9.15 16.55 -12.39
C GLU A 172 7.99 17.16 -13.19
N GLN A 173 7.11 16.31 -13.74
CA GLN A 173 5.91 16.70 -14.47
C GLN A 173 4.64 16.38 -13.69
N SER A 174 4.68 16.37 -12.36
CA SER A 174 3.52 16.01 -11.51
C SER A 174 2.27 16.79 -11.85
N GLU A 175 2.38 18.06 -12.27
CA GLU A 175 1.25 18.89 -12.68
C GLU A 175 0.46 18.36 -13.90
N ARG A 176 0.96 17.30 -14.56
CA ARG A 176 0.39 16.69 -15.77
C ARG A 176 0.07 15.20 -15.63
N TYR A 177 0.74 14.46 -14.75
CA TYR A 177 0.61 13.00 -14.67
C TYR A 177 -0.08 12.56 -13.38
N GLN A 178 -0.95 11.55 -13.49
CA GLN A 178 -1.56 10.90 -12.34
C GLN A 178 -1.91 9.44 -12.66
N VAL A 179 -1.66 8.54 -11.71
CA VAL A 179 -2.06 7.14 -11.74
C VAL A 179 -3.40 7.00 -11.04
N PHE A 180 -4.38 6.45 -11.75
CA PHE A 180 -5.69 6.10 -11.23
C PHE A 180 -5.79 4.59 -11.03
N PHE A 181 -6.51 4.20 -9.97
CA PHE A 181 -6.72 2.82 -9.56
C PHE A 181 -8.21 2.51 -9.52
N SER A 182 -8.64 1.46 -10.22
CA SER A 182 -10.04 1.04 -10.20
C SER A 182 -10.17 -0.46 -10.40
N ILE A 183 -11.38 -0.99 -10.20
CA ILE A 183 -11.71 -2.36 -10.64
C ILE A 183 -11.71 -2.37 -12.18
N SER A 184 -11.09 -3.38 -12.78
CA SER A 184 -11.08 -3.61 -14.23
C SER A 184 -12.27 -4.46 -14.67
N ASP A 185 -12.80 -4.14 -15.85
CA ASP A 185 -13.80 -4.91 -16.59
C ASP A 185 -13.19 -6.06 -17.43
N VAL A 186 -11.86 -6.07 -17.55
CA VAL A 186 -11.11 -7.11 -18.27
C VAL A 186 -9.92 -7.63 -17.44
N ASP A 187 -9.49 -8.85 -17.73
CA ASP A 187 -8.29 -9.46 -17.16
C ASP A 187 -6.99 -8.84 -17.70
N ASP A 188 -5.84 -9.41 -17.31
CA ASP A 188 -4.50 -9.02 -17.76
C ASP A 188 -4.24 -9.32 -19.25
N LYS A 189 -5.13 -10.07 -19.89
CA LYS A 189 -5.07 -10.47 -21.31
C LYS A 189 -6.14 -9.77 -22.15
N GLY A 190 -6.90 -8.84 -21.56
CA GLY A 190 -7.95 -8.08 -22.22
C GLY A 190 -9.27 -8.84 -22.41
N LYS A 191 -9.48 -9.98 -21.75
CA LYS A 191 -10.76 -10.71 -21.78
C LYS A 191 -11.71 -10.18 -20.71
N PRO A 192 -13.01 -10.07 -20.99
CA PRO A 192 -14.00 -9.65 -19.99
C PRO A 192 -13.90 -10.46 -18.70
N PHE A 193 -13.93 -9.76 -17.56
CA PHE A 193 -13.83 -10.37 -16.24
C PHE A 193 -14.82 -9.75 -15.26
N THR A 194 -15.51 -10.61 -14.51
CA THR A 194 -16.41 -10.22 -13.42
C THR A 194 -15.74 -10.54 -12.09
N VAL A 195 -15.78 -9.61 -11.13
CA VAL A 195 -15.31 -9.84 -9.74
C VAL A 195 -15.93 -11.12 -9.18
N LYS A 196 -15.09 -11.97 -8.60
CA LYS A 196 -15.48 -13.26 -8.03
C LYS A 196 -15.41 -13.25 -6.51
N ASP A 197 -16.22 -14.08 -5.87
CA ASP A 197 -16.18 -14.37 -4.44
C ASP A 197 -15.52 -15.73 -4.18
N VAL A 198 -14.40 -15.72 -3.47
CA VAL A 198 -13.60 -16.91 -3.13
C VAL A 198 -13.88 -17.45 -1.73
N ARG A 199 -14.95 -16.99 -1.06
CA ARG A 199 -15.37 -17.53 0.23
C ARG A 199 -15.67 -19.02 0.19
N TYR A 200 -15.30 -19.71 1.27
CA TYR A 200 -15.60 -21.12 1.44
C TYR A 200 -17.03 -21.23 1.94
N ARG A 201 -17.83 -22.02 1.23
CA ARG A 201 -19.26 -22.20 1.48
C ARG A 201 -19.62 -23.64 1.86
N GLY A 202 -18.65 -24.55 1.81
CA GLY A 202 -18.86 -25.99 2.04
C GLY A 202 -18.11 -26.81 0.99
N LYS A 203 -17.93 -28.11 1.23
CA LYS A 203 -17.20 -29.00 0.31
C LYS A 203 -17.92 -29.20 -1.02
N GLU A 204 -19.25 -29.16 -0.99
CA GLU A 204 -20.11 -29.34 -2.17
C GLU A 204 -20.31 -28.06 -2.97
N GLU A 205 -19.84 -26.92 -2.45
CA GLU A 205 -20.02 -25.60 -3.06
C GLU A 205 -18.81 -25.22 -3.91
N PRO A 206 -19.00 -24.48 -5.03
CA PRO A 206 -17.89 -24.01 -5.84
C PRO A 206 -16.92 -23.10 -5.06
N ASP A 207 -15.62 -23.32 -5.26
CA ASP A 207 -14.55 -22.54 -4.63
C ASP A 207 -14.56 -21.05 -5.04
N MET A 208 -15.13 -20.74 -6.19
CA MET A 208 -15.20 -19.38 -6.74
C MET A 208 -16.52 -19.18 -7.49
N ILE A 209 -17.28 -18.15 -7.12
CA ILE A 209 -18.54 -17.77 -7.78
C ILE A 209 -18.50 -16.29 -8.17
N GLU A 210 -19.46 -15.81 -8.98
CA GLU A 210 -19.58 -14.37 -9.24
C GLU A 210 -20.04 -13.62 -8.00
N SER A 211 -19.45 -12.46 -7.72
CA SER A 211 -19.93 -11.57 -6.66
C SER A 211 -21.35 -11.09 -6.98
N LYS A 212 -22.25 -11.15 -6.00
CA LYS A 212 -23.65 -10.76 -6.17
C LYS A 212 -23.80 -9.26 -6.43
N PHE A 213 -22.95 -8.43 -5.84
CA PHE A 213 -22.93 -6.97 -5.96
C PHE A 213 -22.30 -6.52 -7.28
N PHE A 214 -21.24 -7.20 -7.73
CA PHE A 214 -20.51 -6.80 -8.93
C PHE A 214 -21.03 -7.46 -10.21
N LYS A 215 -21.77 -8.58 -10.16
CA LYS A 215 -22.21 -9.31 -11.36
C LYS A 215 -22.98 -8.45 -12.37
N ASP A 216 -23.72 -7.44 -11.93
CA ASP A 216 -24.56 -6.60 -12.80
C ASP A 216 -23.81 -5.37 -13.33
N LYS A 217 -22.54 -5.17 -12.95
CA LYS A 217 -21.67 -4.08 -13.42
C LYS A 217 -20.87 -4.61 -14.61
N LYS A 218 -21.30 -4.27 -15.82
CA LYS A 218 -20.81 -4.83 -17.07
C LYS A 218 -19.80 -3.95 -17.79
N THR A 219 -19.68 -2.67 -17.43
CA THR A 219 -18.75 -1.73 -18.05
C THR A 219 -17.65 -1.30 -17.08
N PHE A 220 -16.55 -0.81 -17.65
CA PHE A 220 -15.47 -0.20 -16.89
C PHE A 220 -15.97 0.94 -15.98
N GLU A 221 -16.84 1.81 -16.49
CA GLU A 221 -17.38 2.95 -15.73
C GLU A 221 -18.19 2.51 -14.50
N GLN A 222 -19.04 1.49 -14.65
CA GLN A 222 -19.83 0.94 -13.54
C GLN A 222 -18.95 0.29 -12.46
N LEU A 223 -17.89 -0.41 -12.87
CA LEU A 223 -16.92 -1.01 -11.95
C LEU A 223 -16.04 0.05 -11.28
N ARG A 224 -15.66 1.09 -12.02
CA ARG A 224 -14.94 2.25 -11.50
C ARG A 224 -15.75 2.96 -10.41
N GLU A 225 -17.02 3.26 -10.65
CA GLU A 225 -17.91 3.87 -9.64
C GLU A 225 -18.07 3.01 -8.40
N ALA A 226 -18.02 1.69 -8.56
CA ALA A 226 -18.10 0.73 -7.47
C ALA A 226 -16.75 0.41 -6.80
N THR A 227 -15.65 1.04 -7.21
CA THR A 227 -14.30 0.71 -6.72
C THR A 227 -14.18 0.89 -5.20
N ARG A 228 -14.75 1.98 -4.67
CA ARG A 228 -14.70 2.30 -3.22
C ARG A 228 -15.41 1.28 -2.34
N SER A 229 -16.32 0.48 -2.92
CA SER A 229 -16.97 -0.63 -2.22
C SER A 229 -16.02 -1.81 -1.96
N LEU A 230 -14.93 -1.91 -2.70
CA LEU A 230 -13.97 -3.03 -2.61
C LEU A 230 -12.65 -2.60 -1.96
N PHE A 231 -12.13 -1.43 -2.30
CA PHE A 231 -10.92 -0.92 -1.67
C PHE A 231 -10.86 0.61 -1.65
N ALA A 232 -10.14 1.11 -0.64
CA ALA A 232 -9.67 2.49 -0.59
C ALA A 232 -8.20 2.56 -1.01
N TYR A 233 -7.80 3.58 -1.75
CA TYR A 233 -6.40 3.90 -2.01
C TYR A 233 -6.07 5.30 -1.51
N THR A 234 -4.92 5.44 -0.87
CA THR A 234 -4.43 6.72 -0.39
C THR A 234 -3.05 7.01 -0.97
N TYR A 235 -2.95 8.12 -1.68
CA TYR A 235 -1.69 8.63 -2.26
C TYR A 235 -0.68 8.98 -1.17
N ARG A 236 0.60 8.70 -1.44
CA ARG A 236 1.73 8.99 -0.55
C ARG A 236 2.94 9.58 -1.29
N ASP A 237 2.73 10.07 -2.51
CA ASP A 237 3.82 10.59 -3.36
C ASP A 237 4.51 11.84 -2.80
N THR A 238 3.81 12.60 -1.96
CA THR A 238 4.07 14.01 -1.63
C THR A 238 4.40 14.28 -0.16
N TRP A 239 4.41 13.25 0.69
CA TRP A 239 4.72 13.42 2.11
C TRP A 239 6.15 13.95 2.31
N THR A 240 6.51 14.42 3.49
CA THR A 240 7.88 14.78 3.84
C THR A 240 8.41 13.87 4.95
N SER A 241 9.71 13.97 5.25
CA SER A 241 10.30 13.26 6.38
C SER A 241 9.76 13.71 7.75
N ASP A 242 9.21 14.92 7.85
CA ASP A 242 8.68 15.51 9.10
C ASP A 242 7.20 15.20 9.33
N ASP A 243 6.47 14.77 8.29
CA ASP A 243 5.13 14.20 8.43
C ASP A 243 5.14 12.83 9.16
N MET A 244 6.32 12.31 9.47
CA MET A 244 6.57 10.99 10.04
C MET A 244 6.90 11.11 11.53
N GLY A 245 6.07 10.50 12.39
CA GLY A 245 6.23 10.58 13.85
C GLY A 245 7.38 9.71 14.37
N ASP A 246 7.74 9.88 15.64
CA ASP A 246 8.85 9.16 16.27
C ASP A 246 8.68 7.62 16.17
N GLY A 247 9.71 6.91 15.70
CA GLY A 247 9.67 5.48 15.39
C GLY A 247 9.35 5.11 13.93
N THR A 248 8.77 6.05 13.15
CA THR A 248 8.44 5.86 11.72
C THR A 248 9.69 5.96 10.80
N ARG A 249 10.86 6.22 11.38
CA ARG A 249 12.14 6.40 10.67
C ARG A 249 13.06 5.19 10.78
N GLU A 250 12.90 4.40 11.85
CA GLU A 250 13.84 3.35 12.25
C GLU A 250 13.50 1.94 11.73
N LEU A 251 12.26 1.72 11.29
CA LEU A 251 11.73 0.39 10.93
C LEU A 251 11.36 0.26 9.44
N PHE A 252 11.73 1.24 8.60
CA PHE A 252 11.09 1.46 7.29
C PHE A 252 11.89 0.95 6.10
N ASN A 253 11.17 0.46 5.10
CA ASN A 253 11.62 0.45 3.72
C ASN A 253 11.54 1.89 3.15
N GLN A 254 12.69 2.55 3.01
CA GLN A 254 12.78 3.95 2.61
C GLN A 254 12.16 4.25 1.24
N LYS A 255 11.96 3.27 0.36
CA LYS A 255 11.30 3.50 -0.94
C LYS A 255 9.79 3.70 -0.86
N LEU A 256 9.17 3.30 0.25
CA LEU A 256 7.78 3.69 0.55
C LEU A 256 7.70 5.13 1.07
N LEU A 257 8.83 5.73 1.45
CA LEU A 257 8.90 7.11 1.88
C LEU A 257 8.89 8.04 0.66
N PRO A 258 8.32 9.25 0.78
CA PRO A 258 8.43 10.33 -0.20
C PRO A 258 9.86 10.61 -0.71
N PRO A 259 10.03 11.15 -1.93
CA PRO A 259 11.34 11.64 -2.33
C PRO A 259 11.79 12.75 -1.35
N PHE A 260 13.04 12.69 -0.91
CA PHE A 260 13.60 13.57 0.13
C PHE A 260 13.58 15.05 -0.24
N GLU A 261 13.58 15.36 -1.54
CA GLU A 261 13.77 16.72 -2.05
C GLU A 261 12.64 17.06 -3.02
N ARG A 262 11.44 17.32 -2.50
CA ARG A 262 10.40 17.97 -3.32
C ARG A 262 10.38 19.47 -3.09
N PHE A 263 10.51 20.21 -4.18
CA PHE A 263 10.37 21.65 -4.27
C PHE A 263 8.91 22.05 -4.04
N LYS A 264 8.63 22.84 -2.99
CA LYS A 264 7.33 23.46 -2.61
C LYS A 264 6.31 22.51 -1.96
N THR A 265 6.33 22.48 -0.63
CA THR A 265 5.44 21.71 0.25
C THR A 265 4.24 22.51 0.78
N GLU A 266 4.04 23.77 0.38
CA GLU A 266 3.04 24.67 0.99
C GLU A 266 1.57 24.24 0.81
N GLY A 267 1.27 23.13 0.12
CA GLY A 267 -0.11 22.69 -0.15
C GLY A 267 -0.41 21.19 -0.02
N ALA A 268 0.54 20.36 0.38
CA ALA A 268 0.32 18.92 0.53
C ALA A 268 -0.29 18.61 1.91
N MET A 269 -1.59 18.32 1.97
CA MET A 269 -2.27 17.88 3.18
C MET A 269 -3.03 16.58 2.90
N VAL A 270 -3.05 15.62 3.82
CA VAL A 270 -3.92 14.45 3.64
C VAL A 270 -5.30 14.77 4.20
N PRO A 271 -6.38 14.43 3.48
CA PRO A 271 -6.45 13.68 2.21
C PRO A 271 -6.61 14.55 0.95
N TYR A 272 -6.14 15.81 0.93
CA TYR A 272 -6.36 16.75 -0.17
C TYR A 272 -5.06 17.42 -0.64
N ASP A 273 -4.59 17.01 -1.82
CA ASP A 273 -3.31 17.45 -2.37
C ASP A 273 -3.46 17.89 -3.83
N GLN A 274 -2.63 18.83 -4.26
CA GLN A 274 -2.57 19.34 -5.63
C GLN A 274 -1.65 18.53 -6.54
N ASP A 275 -0.90 17.58 -5.99
CA ASP A 275 0.26 17.02 -6.68
C ASP A 275 0.37 15.49 -6.66
N TRP A 276 -0.74 14.78 -6.45
CA TRP A 276 -0.80 13.31 -6.48
C TRP A 276 -0.38 12.72 -7.81
N VAL A 277 0.78 12.07 -7.88
CA VAL A 277 1.19 11.33 -9.10
C VAL A 277 0.72 9.88 -9.06
N GLY A 278 0.67 9.24 -7.89
CA GLY A 278 0.27 7.85 -7.72
C GLY A 278 1.35 6.82 -8.02
N LEU A 279 2.63 7.19 -7.98
CA LEU A 279 3.74 6.24 -8.05
C LEU A 279 3.90 5.46 -6.74
N LYS A 280 3.39 5.99 -5.62
CA LYS A 280 3.30 5.32 -4.35
C LYS A 280 2.07 5.70 -3.53
N GLY A 281 1.62 4.75 -2.74
CA GLY A 281 0.49 4.89 -1.84
C GLY A 281 0.22 3.59 -1.13
N HIS A 282 -0.98 3.44 -0.60
CA HIS A 282 -1.39 2.17 0.02
C HIS A 282 -2.89 1.93 -0.17
N MET A 283 -3.22 0.65 -0.30
CA MET A 283 -4.57 0.14 -0.40
C MET A 283 -5.06 -0.38 0.95
N LYS A 284 -6.34 -0.24 1.18
CA LYS A 284 -7.06 -0.83 2.31
C LYS A 284 -8.26 -1.61 1.77
N PHE A 285 -8.33 -2.89 2.14
CA PHE A 285 -9.41 -3.81 1.74
C PHE A 285 -10.32 -4.06 2.94
N ASP A 286 -11.17 -3.08 3.21
CA ASP A 286 -12.17 -3.08 4.28
C ASP A 286 -13.55 -3.14 3.62
N ILE A 287 -13.85 -4.34 3.13
CA ILE A 287 -14.93 -4.60 2.20
C ILE A 287 -16.20 -4.83 3.00
N GLU A 288 -17.24 -4.04 2.73
CA GLU A 288 -18.55 -4.16 3.38
C GLU A 288 -19.67 -4.50 2.38
N VAL A 289 -19.33 -4.81 1.12
CA VAL A 289 -20.30 -5.19 0.10
C VAL A 289 -20.48 -6.70 -0.01
N ASP A 290 -21.52 -7.09 -0.76
CA ASP A 290 -22.13 -8.42 -0.87
C ASP A 290 -22.97 -8.85 0.34
N PRO A 291 -23.78 -9.93 0.26
CA PRO A 291 -24.61 -10.34 1.40
C PRO A 291 -23.73 -10.63 2.61
N LEU A 292 -24.15 -10.15 3.78
CA LEU A 292 -23.58 -10.56 5.05
C LEU A 292 -23.75 -12.07 5.16
N TYR A 293 -22.64 -12.80 5.14
CA TYR A 293 -22.66 -14.24 5.32
C TYR A 293 -22.85 -14.53 6.81
N THR A 294 -23.98 -15.15 7.17
CA THR A 294 -24.34 -15.51 8.56
C THR A 294 -24.08 -16.97 8.89
N ASP A 295 -24.13 -17.87 7.88
CA ASP A 295 -23.89 -19.30 8.08
C ASP A 295 -22.44 -19.67 7.78
N TRP A 296 -21.77 -20.34 8.71
CA TRP A 296 -20.41 -20.85 8.54
C TRP A 296 -20.43 -22.38 8.51
N PRO A 297 -19.94 -23.03 7.43
CA PRO A 297 -20.08 -24.47 7.25
C PRO A 297 -19.11 -25.30 8.10
N VAL A 298 -18.19 -24.68 8.84
CA VAL A 298 -17.23 -25.39 9.71
C VAL A 298 -17.58 -25.09 11.18
N PRO A 299 -17.95 -26.09 11.99
CA PRO A 299 -18.16 -25.87 13.42
C PRO A 299 -16.84 -25.51 14.10
N LEU A 300 -16.91 -24.59 15.08
CA LEU A 300 -15.78 -24.30 15.98
C LEU A 300 -15.40 -25.55 16.79
N LYS A 301 -14.24 -25.57 17.45
CA LYS A 301 -13.78 -26.76 18.21
C LYS A 301 -14.75 -27.17 19.32
N ASN A 302 -15.47 -26.22 19.88
CA ASN A 302 -16.50 -26.46 20.89
C ASN A 302 -17.86 -26.90 20.31
N GLY A 303 -17.97 -27.10 18.99
CA GLY A 303 -19.19 -27.46 18.29
C GLY A 303 -20.16 -26.29 18.01
N ALA A 304 -19.82 -25.06 18.44
CA ALA A 304 -20.64 -23.89 18.16
C ALA A 304 -20.48 -23.42 16.71
N THR A 305 -21.49 -22.71 16.20
CA THR A 305 -21.42 -22.02 14.91
C THR A 305 -20.71 -20.68 15.08
N TYR A 306 -19.84 -20.33 14.14
CA TYR A 306 -19.28 -18.98 14.06
C TYR A 306 -20.39 -17.98 13.67
N ILE A 307 -20.66 -17.00 14.53
CA ILE A 307 -21.83 -16.10 14.40
C ILE A 307 -21.51 -14.70 13.85
N ARG A 308 -20.23 -14.32 13.73
CA ARG A 308 -19.89 -12.98 13.25
C ARG A 308 -20.15 -12.88 11.75
N THR A 309 -20.58 -11.68 11.35
CA THR A 309 -20.76 -11.35 9.94
C THR A 309 -19.43 -11.44 9.21
N ARG A 310 -19.54 -11.80 7.94
CA ARG A 310 -18.43 -12.03 7.02
C ARG A 310 -18.78 -11.37 5.70
N ASN A 311 -17.84 -10.64 5.13
CA ASN A 311 -18.04 -9.83 3.91
C ASN A 311 -17.32 -10.47 2.71
N LEU A 312 -17.52 -10.02 1.48
CA LEU A 312 -16.85 -10.57 0.30
C LEU A 312 -15.33 -10.80 0.47
N LEU A 313 -14.84 -11.95 0.01
CA LEU A 313 -13.42 -12.18 -0.27
C LEU A 313 -13.21 -12.14 -1.80
N PRO A 314 -12.79 -10.99 -2.37
CA PRO A 314 -12.79 -10.81 -3.81
C PRO A 314 -11.56 -11.41 -4.51
N TYR A 315 -11.80 -11.97 -5.69
CA TYR A 315 -10.80 -12.09 -6.76
C TYR A 315 -11.17 -11.15 -7.91
N PHE A 316 -10.29 -10.22 -8.24
CA PHE A 316 -10.53 -9.16 -9.22
C PHE A 316 -9.24 -8.74 -9.91
N TYR A 317 -9.38 -7.91 -10.95
CA TYR A 317 -8.25 -7.26 -11.59
C TYR A 317 -8.24 -5.77 -11.26
N LEU A 318 -7.12 -5.30 -10.73
CA LEU A 318 -6.86 -3.90 -10.46
C LEU A 318 -6.40 -3.21 -11.74
N ALA A 319 -7.23 -2.35 -12.31
CA ALA A 319 -6.83 -1.45 -13.38
C ALA A 319 -5.94 -0.34 -12.82
N VAL A 320 -4.69 -0.30 -13.28
CA VAL A 320 -3.73 0.76 -12.99
C VAL A 320 -3.57 1.58 -14.26
N ARG A 321 -3.97 2.85 -14.20
CA ARG A 321 -4.07 3.74 -15.37
C ARG A 321 -3.19 4.96 -15.15
N LEU A 322 -2.03 5.01 -15.80
CA LEU A 322 -1.23 6.23 -15.82
C LEU A 322 -1.78 7.16 -16.91
N MET A 323 -2.31 8.30 -16.48
CA MET A 323 -2.94 9.28 -17.35
C MET A 323 -2.15 10.58 -17.37
N LYS A 324 -2.29 11.32 -18.48
CA LYS A 324 -1.66 12.62 -18.72
C LYS A 324 -2.73 13.65 -19.06
N CYS A 325 -2.60 14.86 -18.53
CA CYS A 325 -3.37 16.03 -18.92
C CYS A 325 -2.46 17.19 -19.34
N ASP A 326 -3.08 18.26 -19.81
CA ASP A 326 -2.37 19.51 -20.04
C ASP A 326 -2.00 20.19 -18.72
N LYS A 327 -0.93 20.99 -18.76
CA LYS A 327 -0.44 21.73 -17.59
C LYS A 327 -1.56 22.65 -17.05
N GLY A 328 -1.76 22.61 -15.73
CA GLY A 328 -2.79 23.40 -15.05
C GLY A 328 -4.19 22.78 -15.04
N GLN A 329 -4.40 21.62 -15.68
CA GLN A 329 -5.70 20.95 -15.75
C GLN A 329 -5.86 19.81 -14.72
N LYS A 330 -4.81 19.48 -13.96
CA LYS A 330 -4.83 18.37 -13.00
C LYS A 330 -5.61 18.67 -11.72
N ALA A 331 -5.22 19.72 -10.99
CA ALA A 331 -5.82 20.09 -9.70
C ALA A 331 -6.92 21.13 -9.91
N ILE A 332 -8.10 20.67 -10.33
CA ILE A 332 -9.26 21.53 -10.66
C ILE A 332 -10.50 21.26 -9.80
N THR A 333 -10.46 20.26 -8.92
CA THR A 333 -11.55 19.98 -7.98
C THR A 333 -11.49 20.98 -6.82
N PRO A 334 -12.57 21.71 -6.48
CA PRO A 334 -12.56 22.65 -5.35
C PRO A 334 -12.15 21.97 -4.04
N MET A 335 -11.35 22.66 -3.21
CA MET A 335 -10.97 22.17 -1.89
C MET A 335 -12.21 21.97 -1.01
N PRO A 336 -12.41 20.78 -0.43
CA PRO A 336 -13.48 20.55 0.52
C PRO A 336 -13.30 21.39 1.79
N HIS A 337 -14.42 21.68 2.46
CA HIS A 337 -14.43 22.45 3.71
C HIS A 337 -14.89 21.56 4.85
N ASP A 338 -14.44 21.86 6.07
CA ASP A 338 -14.95 21.24 7.29
C ASP A 338 -16.34 21.79 7.67
N GLU A 339 -16.90 21.28 8.77
CA GLU A 339 -18.19 21.73 9.31
C GLU A 339 -18.21 23.22 9.70
N SER A 340 -17.04 23.83 9.95
CA SER A 340 -16.90 25.25 10.26
C SER A 340 -16.80 26.13 9.01
N GLY A 341 -16.71 25.52 7.82
CA GLY A 341 -16.50 26.21 6.55
C GLY A 341 -15.04 26.59 6.29
N ALA A 342 -14.08 26.06 7.05
CA ALA A 342 -12.66 26.24 6.79
C ALA A 342 -12.18 25.21 5.76
N PRO A 343 -11.28 25.58 4.81
CA PRO A 343 -10.78 24.64 3.83
C PRO A 343 -9.96 23.53 4.51
N LEU A 344 -10.18 22.29 4.08
CA LEU A 344 -9.45 21.11 4.57
C LEU A 344 -8.06 20.97 3.94
N GLY A 345 -7.46 22.04 3.42
CA GLY A 345 -6.13 22.00 2.81
C GLY A 345 -5.64 23.39 2.45
N GLY A 346 -4.33 23.53 2.23
CA GLY A 346 -3.71 24.83 1.93
C GLY A 346 -4.04 25.39 0.54
N GLY A 347 -4.43 24.51 -0.39
CA GLY A 347 -4.75 24.85 -1.78
C GLY A 347 -6.21 25.24 -2.01
N LYS A 348 -6.47 26.03 -3.08
CA LYS A 348 -7.86 26.33 -3.54
C LYS A 348 -8.53 25.13 -4.23
N TYR A 349 -7.72 24.31 -4.88
CA TYR A 349 -8.13 23.11 -5.59
C TYR A 349 -7.35 21.91 -5.10
N THR A 350 -7.83 20.71 -5.40
CA THR A 350 -7.21 19.41 -5.15
C THR A 350 -7.23 18.57 -6.43
N CYS A 351 -6.36 17.56 -6.49
CA CYS A 351 -6.41 16.52 -7.51
C CYS A 351 -7.69 15.69 -7.41
N ALA A 352 -8.04 15.09 -8.53
CA ALA A 352 -9.06 14.06 -8.59
C ALA A 352 -8.69 12.85 -7.70
N PRO A 353 -9.67 12.21 -7.04
CA PRO A 353 -9.43 10.98 -6.28
C PRO A 353 -9.02 9.83 -7.21
N TYR A 354 -8.41 8.80 -6.63
CA TYR A 354 -7.79 7.68 -7.36
C TYR A 354 -8.71 6.90 -8.29
N ASP A 355 -10.01 6.91 -8.06
CA ASP A 355 -11.01 6.18 -8.82
C ASP A 355 -11.84 7.09 -9.74
N ALA A 356 -11.75 8.42 -9.61
CA ALA A 356 -12.60 9.34 -10.37
C ALA A 356 -11.83 10.49 -11.01
N PRO A 357 -11.14 10.23 -12.15
CA PRO A 357 -10.53 11.28 -12.95
C PRO A 357 -11.55 12.37 -13.28
N HIS A 358 -11.20 13.63 -13.05
CA HIS A 358 -12.11 14.74 -13.30
C HIS A 358 -12.27 14.98 -14.82
N PRO A 359 -13.50 15.02 -15.38
CA PRO A 359 -13.70 15.17 -16.82
C PRO A 359 -13.08 16.45 -17.39
N GLY A 360 -13.16 17.56 -16.65
CA GLY A 360 -12.58 18.85 -17.06
C GLY A 360 -11.06 18.84 -17.23
N SER A 361 -10.35 17.83 -16.72
CA SER A 361 -8.91 17.70 -16.88
C SER A 361 -8.49 17.19 -18.26
N ASN A 362 -9.44 16.70 -19.08
CA ASN A 362 -9.18 16.11 -20.40
C ASN A 362 -8.10 15.02 -20.35
N TRP A 363 -8.17 14.13 -19.36
CA TRP A 363 -7.20 13.06 -19.16
C TRP A 363 -7.08 12.15 -20.38
N LYS A 364 -5.84 11.96 -20.86
CA LYS A 364 -5.49 10.96 -21.87
C LYS A 364 -4.80 9.78 -21.20
N GLU A 365 -5.33 8.59 -21.39
CA GLU A 365 -4.70 7.35 -20.89
C GLU A 365 -3.41 7.08 -21.65
N MET A 366 -2.29 7.02 -20.92
CA MET A 366 -0.98 6.71 -21.50
C MET A 366 -0.74 5.21 -21.41
N ILE A 367 -0.94 4.64 -20.23
CA ILE A 367 -0.67 3.23 -19.96
C ILE A 367 -1.83 2.69 -19.12
N ARG A 368 -2.33 1.51 -19.48
CA ARG A 368 -3.21 0.70 -18.64
C ARG A 368 -2.68 -0.73 -18.56
N PHE A 369 -2.64 -1.26 -17.35
CA PHE A 369 -2.44 -2.68 -17.08
C PHE A 369 -3.34 -3.13 -15.94
N ASN A 370 -3.67 -4.42 -15.95
CA ASN A 370 -4.64 -4.99 -15.03
C ASN A 370 -3.94 -6.08 -14.19
N ILE A 371 -3.80 -5.84 -12.88
CA ILE A 371 -3.10 -6.77 -11.98
C ILE A 371 -4.12 -7.70 -11.32
N PRO A 372 -3.96 -9.03 -11.41
CA PRO A 372 -4.83 -9.96 -10.68
C PRO A 372 -4.55 -9.90 -9.18
N ILE A 373 -5.60 -9.66 -8.39
CA ILE A 373 -5.56 -9.56 -6.93
C ILE A 373 -6.60 -10.49 -6.32
N LYS A 374 -6.18 -11.29 -5.35
CA LYS A 374 -7.06 -12.11 -4.52
C LYS A 374 -6.94 -11.68 -3.06
N VAL A 375 -8.02 -11.14 -2.50
CA VAL A 375 -8.15 -10.98 -1.04
C VAL A 375 -8.67 -12.30 -0.50
N TYR A 376 -7.76 -13.12 0.03
CA TYR A 376 -8.06 -14.52 0.34
C TYR A 376 -8.44 -14.73 1.81
N ALA A 377 -8.16 -13.77 2.69
CA ALA A 377 -8.57 -13.77 4.09
C ALA A 377 -8.77 -12.33 4.58
N SER A 378 -9.54 -12.13 5.64
CA SER A 378 -9.79 -10.81 6.24
C SER A 378 -9.70 -10.86 7.75
N THR A 379 -9.04 -9.91 8.40
CA THR A 379 -8.95 -9.87 9.87
C THR A 379 -10.30 -9.66 10.56
N PHE A 380 -11.36 -9.29 9.81
CA PHE A 380 -12.73 -9.28 10.33
C PHE A 380 -13.29 -10.70 10.58
N ASP A 381 -12.70 -11.72 9.95
CA ASP A 381 -13.16 -13.12 9.98
C ASP A 381 -12.62 -13.93 11.17
N THR A 382 -12.05 -13.25 12.17
CA THR A 382 -11.54 -13.89 13.39
C THR A 382 -11.99 -13.13 14.63
N ASP A 383 -12.36 -13.84 15.70
CA ASP A 383 -12.60 -13.28 17.03
C ASP A 383 -11.26 -13.05 17.76
N PRO A 384 -10.81 -11.78 17.90
CA PRO A 384 -9.56 -11.51 18.58
C PRO A 384 -9.64 -11.78 20.10
N THR A 385 -10.83 -11.97 20.67
CA THR A 385 -10.98 -12.25 22.11
C THR A 385 -10.97 -13.74 22.41
N ARG A 386 -11.37 -14.57 21.44
CA ARG A 386 -11.52 -16.03 21.58
C ARG A 386 -11.22 -16.74 20.24
N PRO A 387 -9.98 -16.64 19.74
CA PRO A 387 -9.66 -17.13 18.41
C PRO A 387 -9.68 -18.66 18.38
N ASP A 388 -10.31 -19.24 17.35
CA ASP A 388 -10.45 -20.68 17.13
C ASP A 388 -9.93 -21.05 15.73
N PRO A 389 -9.18 -22.16 15.55
CA PRO A 389 -8.64 -22.53 14.24
C PRO A 389 -9.70 -22.76 13.16
N ASN A 390 -10.93 -23.10 13.51
CA ASN A 390 -12.02 -23.31 12.55
C ASN A 390 -12.75 -22.00 12.19
N GLU A 391 -12.29 -20.85 12.67
CA GLU A 391 -12.80 -19.56 12.21
C GLU A 391 -12.50 -19.32 10.72
N PRO A 392 -13.33 -18.53 10.02
CA PRO A 392 -13.16 -18.33 8.60
C PRO A 392 -11.78 -17.78 8.23
N TYR A 393 -11.17 -16.92 9.03
CA TYR A 393 -9.82 -16.40 8.77
C TYR A 393 -8.78 -17.52 8.56
N TYR A 394 -8.68 -18.46 9.50
CA TYR A 394 -7.66 -19.52 9.48
C TYR A 394 -8.00 -20.62 8.47
N VAL A 395 -9.28 -20.95 8.30
CA VAL A 395 -9.72 -21.87 7.24
C VAL A 395 -9.35 -21.32 5.86
N HIS A 396 -9.59 -20.03 5.65
CA HIS A 396 -9.23 -19.37 4.40
C HIS A 396 -7.73 -19.25 4.18
N LEU A 397 -6.99 -18.84 5.20
CA LEU A 397 -5.53 -18.79 5.17
C LEU A 397 -4.94 -20.17 4.85
N GLY A 398 -5.39 -21.21 5.56
CA GLY A 398 -4.92 -22.57 5.35
C GLY A 398 -5.22 -23.10 3.96
N ARG A 399 -6.45 -22.93 3.47
CA ARG A 399 -6.83 -23.32 2.11
C ARG A 399 -5.99 -22.63 1.03
N GLU A 400 -5.65 -21.36 1.23
CA GLU A 400 -4.85 -20.59 0.27
C GLU A 400 -3.43 -21.13 0.09
N ILE A 401 -2.81 -21.56 1.19
CA ILE A 401 -1.38 -21.92 1.23
C ILE A 401 -1.14 -23.43 1.40
N GLY A 402 -2.22 -24.23 1.45
CA GLY A 402 -2.18 -25.68 1.54
C GLY A 402 -1.91 -26.23 2.94
N LEU A 403 -2.39 -25.54 3.97
CA LEU A 403 -2.37 -25.98 5.37
C LEU A 403 -3.78 -26.37 5.85
N THR A 404 -3.82 -27.17 6.91
CA THR A 404 -5.03 -27.32 7.73
C THR A 404 -5.32 -26.03 8.51
N PRO A 405 -6.58 -25.81 8.96
CA PRO A 405 -6.93 -24.64 9.76
C PRO A 405 -6.10 -24.55 11.07
N GLU A 406 -5.87 -25.68 11.75
CA GLU A 406 -4.96 -25.78 12.89
C GLU A 406 -3.53 -25.33 12.59
N GLU A 407 -2.93 -25.81 11.49
CA GLU A 407 -1.57 -25.43 11.13
C GLU A 407 -1.47 -23.94 10.78
N ALA A 408 -2.48 -23.40 10.08
CA ALA A 408 -2.55 -21.97 9.76
C ALA A 408 -2.65 -21.11 11.04
N TYR A 409 -3.51 -21.52 11.97
CA TYR A 409 -3.64 -20.88 13.28
C TYR A 409 -2.31 -20.85 14.04
N GLU A 410 -1.64 -21.99 14.20
CA GLU A 410 -0.36 -22.05 14.90
C GLU A 410 0.74 -21.26 14.18
N ALA A 411 0.75 -21.25 12.84
CA ALA A 411 1.69 -20.44 12.07
C ALA A 411 1.51 -18.93 12.33
N THR A 412 0.28 -18.45 12.48
CA THR A 412 0.01 -17.03 12.78
C THR A 412 0.36 -16.64 14.22
N ARG A 413 0.31 -17.58 15.17
CA ARG A 413 0.60 -17.36 16.60
C ARG A 413 2.09 -17.32 16.92
N ASN A 414 2.88 -18.05 16.15
CA ASN A 414 4.34 -18.08 16.31
C ASN A 414 5.04 -16.84 15.74
N MET A 415 4.27 -15.83 15.31
CA MET A 415 4.79 -14.55 14.87
C MET A 415 5.00 -13.62 16.07
N THR A 416 6.14 -12.93 16.11
CA THR A 416 6.37 -11.85 17.10
C THR A 416 5.54 -10.64 16.69
N ILE A 417 4.60 -10.23 17.53
CA ILE A 417 3.72 -9.07 17.29
C ILE A 417 3.88 -8.04 18.41
N HIS A 418 3.89 -6.74 18.10
CA HIS A 418 3.62 -5.70 19.10
C HIS A 418 2.11 -5.51 19.25
N GLY A 419 1.62 -5.49 20.50
CA GLY A 419 0.20 -5.34 20.84
C GLY A 419 -0.35 -6.49 21.68
N SER A 420 -1.32 -6.22 22.56
CA SER A 420 -1.92 -7.22 23.43
C SER A 420 -3.02 -8.00 22.71
N GLY A 421 -2.77 -9.30 22.44
CA GLY A 421 -3.76 -10.32 22.12
C GLY A 421 -4.33 -10.28 20.70
N ALA A 422 -4.13 -11.35 19.91
CA ALA A 422 -4.90 -11.79 18.72
C ALA A 422 -5.47 -10.76 17.72
N PHE A 423 -5.05 -9.50 17.74
CA PHE A 423 -5.28 -8.53 16.68
C PHE A 423 -4.38 -8.91 15.51
N GLY A 424 -5.01 -9.24 14.38
CA GLY A 424 -4.41 -9.62 13.09
C GLY A 424 -2.91 -9.37 13.00
N SER A 425 -2.15 -10.45 13.07
CA SER A 425 -0.74 -10.48 13.41
C SER A 425 0.06 -9.31 12.79
N TRP A 426 0.58 -8.43 13.64
CA TRP A 426 1.39 -7.28 13.21
C TRP A 426 2.84 -7.72 13.17
N PHE A 427 3.41 -7.83 11.98
CA PHE A 427 4.82 -8.16 11.81
C PHE A 427 5.66 -6.95 12.23
N LEU A 428 6.68 -7.18 13.07
CA LEU A 428 7.72 -6.19 13.32
C LEU A 428 8.73 -6.19 12.20
#